data_AF-A0A094Q4X7-F1
#
_entry.id   AF-A0A094Q4X7-F1
#
_cell.length_a   1.000
_cell.length_b   1.000
_cell.length_c   1.000
_cell.angle_alpha   90.00
_cell.angle_beta   90.00
_cell.angle_gamma   90.00
#
_symmetry.space_group_name_H-M   'P 1'
#
loop_
_entity.id
_entity.type
_entity.pdbx_description
1 polymer ?
#
loop_
_entity_poly.entity_id
_entity_poly.type
_entity_poly.pdbx_seq_one_letter_code
_entity_poly.pdbx_strand_id
1 'polypeptide(L)'
;MSKRFNGDDVLYIHLKRDFDDTVDSFLHRLRNSNYRSSIMTAFSHGILMKPKDWKEEEEPKLAQFYVETIHSNISDFLSNKKHLVVHLQDGGESFDAFLDAIDAEGDLQKARETWKQIHNAR
;
A
#
# COMPACT_ATOMS: atom_id res chain seq x y z
N MET A 1 -3.00 -14.12 -26.43
CA MET A 1 -3.30 -14.56 -25.05
C MET A 1 -2.15 -14.09 -24.18
N SER A 2 -2.37 -13.22 -23.20
CA SER A 2 -1.31 -12.82 -22.26
C SER A 2 -0.82 -14.07 -21.52
N LYS A 3 0.49 -14.29 -21.52
CA LYS A 3 1.11 -15.37 -20.76
C LYS A 3 0.84 -15.06 -19.29
N ARG A 4 -0.03 -15.83 -18.63
CA ARG A 4 -0.20 -15.72 -17.17
C ARG A 4 1.13 -16.19 -16.58
N PHE A 5 1.77 -15.36 -15.77
CA PHE A 5 2.97 -15.76 -15.06
C PHE A 5 2.60 -16.93 -14.13
N ASN A 6 3.31 -18.05 -14.24
CA ASN A 6 3.14 -19.18 -13.35
C ASN A 6 3.73 -18.84 -11.98
N GLY A 7 3.08 -19.27 -10.90
CA GLY A 7 3.40 -18.82 -9.54
C GLY A 7 4.83 -19.06 -9.07
N ASP A 8 5.54 -20.02 -9.68
CA ASP A 8 6.89 -20.40 -9.27
C ASP A 8 7.98 -19.42 -9.77
N ASP A 9 7.70 -18.68 -10.84
CA ASP A 9 8.64 -17.73 -11.46
C ASP A 9 8.35 -16.26 -11.06
N VAL A 10 7.48 -16.05 -10.07
CA VAL A 10 7.04 -14.71 -9.66
C VAL A 10 7.51 -14.41 -8.25
N LEU A 11 8.20 -13.28 -8.10
CA LEU A 11 8.48 -12.66 -6.80
C LEU A 11 7.50 -11.51 -6.59
N TYR A 12 6.69 -11.59 -5.54
CA TYR A 12 5.80 -10.49 -5.14
C TYR A 12 6.51 -9.53 -4.18
N ILE A 13 6.36 -8.23 -4.42
CA ILE A 13 6.93 -7.20 -3.55
C ILE A 13 5.80 -6.49 -2.80
N HIS A 14 5.84 -6.56 -1.47
CA HIS A 14 4.90 -5.86 -0.60
C HIS A 14 5.57 -4.61 -0.03
N LEU A 15 5.20 -3.44 -0.56
CA LEU A 15 5.62 -2.16 0.03
C LEU A 15 4.81 -1.90 1.29
N LYS A 16 5.49 -1.70 2.42
CA LYS A 16 4.87 -1.52 3.72
C LYS A 16 5.31 -0.22 4.38
N ARG A 17 4.35 0.56 4.84
CA ARG A 17 4.55 1.74 5.70
C ARG A 17 4.02 1.43 7.08
N ASP A 18 4.40 2.24 8.07
CA ASP A 18 3.75 2.26 9.37
C ASP A 18 2.21 2.36 9.24
N PHE A 19 1.52 1.65 10.13
CA PHE A 19 0.09 1.47 10.07
C PHE A 19 -0.65 2.78 10.34
N ASP A 20 -0.33 3.47 11.43
CA ASP A 20 -1.01 4.70 11.85
C ASP A 20 -0.78 5.81 10.82
N ASP A 21 0.45 5.91 10.32
CA ASP A 21 0.86 6.77 9.22
C ASP A 21 0.05 6.54 7.92
N THR A 22 -0.32 5.28 7.66
CA THR A 22 -1.11 4.89 6.49
C THR A 22 -2.58 5.24 6.71
N VAL A 23 -3.11 4.99 7.91
CA VAL A 23 -4.47 5.39 8.31
C VAL A 23 -4.64 6.90 8.18
N ASP A 24 -3.71 7.69 8.72
CA ASP A 24 -3.73 9.15 8.62
C ASP A 24 -3.73 9.63 7.16
N SER A 25 -2.90 9.01 6.31
CA SER A 25 -2.85 9.33 4.88
C SER A 25 -4.19 9.06 4.16
N PHE A 26 -4.89 7.97 4.50
CA PHE A 26 -6.20 7.68 3.91
C PHE A 26 -7.33 8.54 4.48
N LEU A 27 -7.27 8.91 5.76
CA LEU A 27 -8.17 9.89 6.35
C LEU A 27 -8.01 11.25 5.67
N HIS A 28 -6.77 11.70 5.47
CA HIS A 28 -6.49 12.92 4.75
C HIS A 28 -7.06 12.88 3.32
N ARG A 29 -6.89 11.77 2.59
CA ARG A 29 -7.46 11.61 1.24
C ARG A 29 -8.98 11.63 1.26
N LEU A 30 -9.62 11.01 2.24
CA LEU A 30 -11.08 11.03 2.37
C LEU A 30 -11.61 12.46 2.55
N ARG A 31 -10.94 13.27 3.37
CA ARG A 31 -11.35 14.64 3.70
C ARG A 31 -11.03 15.67 2.62
N ASN A 32 -9.89 15.52 1.96
CA ASN A 32 -9.34 16.55 1.07
C ASN A 32 -9.47 16.21 -0.42
N SER A 33 -9.92 15.00 -0.76
CA SER A 33 -10.10 14.62 -2.16
C SER A 33 -11.46 15.08 -2.68
N ASN A 34 -11.45 16.07 -3.57
CA ASN A 34 -12.61 16.41 -4.40
C ASN A 34 -12.86 15.37 -5.52
N TYR A 35 -12.07 14.28 -5.55
CA TYR A 35 -12.15 13.25 -6.57
C TYR A 35 -13.30 12.29 -6.24
N ARG A 36 -14.39 12.41 -7.01
CA ARG A 36 -15.59 11.57 -6.86
C ARG A 36 -15.32 10.06 -6.95
N SER A 37 -14.20 9.65 -7.55
CA SER A 37 -13.80 8.25 -7.72
C SER A 37 -12.65 7.85 -6.80
N SER A 38 -12.57 8.41 -5.59
CA SER A 38 -11.56 7.99 -4.61
C SER A 38 -11.85 6.58 -4.08
N ILE A 39 -10.79 5.82 -3.79
CA ILE A 39 -10.95 4.46 -3.23
C ILE A 39 -11.64 4.49 -1.85
N MET A 40 -11.43 5.55 -1.07
CA MET A 40 -12.09 5.72 0.22
C MET A 40 -13.59 5.94 0.05
N THR A 41 -14.02 6.71 -0.94
CA THR A 41 -15.44 6.90 -1.27
C THR A 41 -16.08 5.58 -1.73
N ALA A 42 -15.38 4.83 -2.59
CA ALA A 42 -15.84 3.53 -3.07
C ALA A 42 -15.96 2.51 -1.92
N PHE A 43 -14.98 2.45 -1.03
CA PHE A 43 -15.04 1.58 0.14
C PHE A 43 -16.19 1.95 1.08
N SER A 44 -16.31 3.23 1.42
CA SER A 44 -17.29 3.70 2.42
C SER A 44 -18.75 3.60 1.96
N HIS A 45 -19.04 3.87 0.69
CA HIS A 45 -20.42 3.87 0.17
C HIS A 45 -20.72 2.65 -0.71
N GLY A 46 -19.77 2.22 -1.54
CA GLY A 46 -19.97 1.15 -2.52
C GLY A 46 -19.73 -0.25 -1.96
N ILE A 47 -18.80 -0.41 -1.02
CA ILE A 47 -18.46 -1.72 -0.43
C ILE A 47 -19.19 -1.92 0.90
N LEU A 48 -19.09 -0.96 1.83
CA LEU A 48 -19.75 -1.08 3.13
C LEU A 48 -21.26 -0.83 3.07
N MET A 49 -21.75 -0.10 2.06
CA MET A 49 -23.16 0.15 1.79
C MET A 49 -23.97 0.55 3.05
N LYS A 50 -23.39 1.39 3.90
CA LYS A 50 -24.04 1.88 5.12
C LYS A 50 -25.32 2.66 4.76
N PRO A 51 -26.48 2.41 5.40
CA PRO A 51 -27.74 3.08 5.04
C PRO A 51 -27.78 4.58 5.30
N LYS A 52 -26.88 5.09 6.15
CA LYS A 52 -26.76 6.51 6.51
C LYS A 52 -25.38 7.00 6.14
N ASP A 53 -25.29 8.28 5.82
CA ASP A 53 -24.00 8.92 5.57
C ASP A 53 -23.04 8.74 6.75
N TRP A 54 -21.75 8.72 6.41
CA TRP A 54 -20.68 8.72 7.38
C TRP A 54 -20.56 10.10 8.00
N LYS A 55 -20.48 10.15 9.33
CA LYS A 55 -20.21 11.38 10.05
C LYS A 55 -18.70 11.58 10.21
N GLU A 56 -18.29 12.82 10.36
CA GLU A 56 -16.86 13.17 10.49
C GLU A 56 -16.17 12.44 11.66
N GLU A 57 -16.89 12.21 12.77
CA GLU A 57 -16.37 11.45 13.92
C GLU A 57 -16.15 9.95 13.65
N GLU A 58 -16.78 9.39 12.61
CA GLU A 58 -16.65 7.98 12.21
C GLU A 58 -15.49 7.77 11.22
N GLU A 59 -15.04 8.83 10.53
CA GLU A 59 -14.04 8.75 9.46
C GLU A 59 -12.69 8.15 9.87
N PRO A 60 -12.12 8.44 11.06
CA PRO A 60 -10.86 7.81 11.46
C PRO A 60 -11.00 6.28 11.58
N LYS A 61 -12.12 5.79 12.12
CA LYS A 61 -12.41 4.35 12.21
C LYS A 61 -12.65 3.73 10.83
N LEU A 62 -13.29 4.46 9.93
CA LEU A 62 -13.47 4.04 8.55
C LEU A 62 -12.12 3.90 7.82
N ALA A 63 -11.21 4.87 7.98
CA ALA A 63 -9.86 4.81 7.42
C ALA A 63 -9.06 3.64 8.01
N GLN A 64 -9.13 3.44 9.33
CA GLN A 64 -8.52 2.29 10.00
C GLN A 64 -9.04 0.97 9.43
N PHE A 65 -10.36 0.81 9.34
CA PHE A 65 -10.97 -0.42 8.84
C PHE A 65 -10.60 -0.71 7.39
N TYR A 66 -10.49 0.34 6.56
CA TYR A 66 -9.99 0.20 5.20
C TYR A 66 -8.55 -0.34 5.19
N VAL A 67 -7.63 0.25 5.95
CA VAL A 67 -6.23 -0.20 6.01
C VAL A 67 -6.12 -1.62 6.53
N GLU A 68 -6.85 -1.99 7.58
CA GLU A 68 -6.91 -3.35 8.12
C GLU A 68 -7.42 -4.35 7.07
N THR A 69 -8.45 -3.99 6.33
CA THR A 69 -9.01 -4.82 5.25
C THR A 69 -7.97 -5.06 4.16
N ILE A 70 -7.28 -4.01 3.71
CA ILE A 70 -6.25 -4.12 2.68
C ILE A 70 -5.05 -4.94 3.18
N HIS A 71 -4.59 -4.72 4.41
CA HIS A 71 -3.50 -5.50 5.00
C HIS A 71 -3.85 -6.98 5.12
N SER A 72 -5.07 -7.29 5.55
CA SER A 72 -5.55 -8.68 5.66
C SER A 72 -5.60 -9.34 4.28
N ASN A 73 -6.17 -8.66 3.29
CA ASN A 73 -6.23 -9.17 1.91
C ASN A 73 -4.84 -9.42 1.32
N ILE A 74 -3.88 -8.52 1.55
CA ILE A 74 -2.49 -8.70 1.09
C ILE A 74 -1.86 -9.90 1.81
N SER A 75 -2.03 -10.01 3.12
CA SER A 75 -1.51 -11.14 3.90
C SER A 75 -2.06 -12.47 3.39
N ASP A 76 -3.37 -12.56 3.18
CA ASP A 76 -4.02 -13.76 2.67
C ASP A 76 -3.54 -14.08 1.25
N PHE A 77 -3.43 -13.07 0.38
CA PHE A 77 -2.93 -13.22 -0.97
C PHE A 77 -1.48 -13.75 -1.01
N LEU A 78 -0.60 -13.25 -0.14
CA LEU A 78 0.83 -13.58 -0.12
C LEU A 78 1.16 -14.86 0.68
N SER A 79 0.23 -15.36 1.51
CA SER A 79 0.42 -16.48 2.45
C SER A 79 1.09 -17.73 1.84
N ASN A 80 0.85 -17.99 0.56
CA ASN A 80 1.38 -19.13 -0.17
C ASN A 80 2.22 -18.75 -1.39
N LYS A 81 2.80 -17.55 -1.42
CA LYS A 81 3.57 -17.02 -2.55
C LYS A 81 4.96 -16.57 -2.12
N LYS A 82 5.94 -16.74 -3.00
CA LYS A 82 7.28 -16.17 -2.81
C LYS A 82 7.15 -14.64 -2.81
N HIS A 83 7.52 -14.01 -1.71
CA HIS A 83 7.41 -12.56 -1.57
C HIS A 83 8.49 -11.97 -0.68
N LEU A 84 8.72 -10.67 -0.84
CA LEU A 84 9.59 -9.85 0.00
C LEU A 84 8.83 -8.62 0.46
N VAL A 85 8.98 -8.25 1.73
CA VAL A 85 8.41 -7.02 2.30
C VAL A 85 9.47 -5.93 2.26
N VAL A 86 9.15 -4.81 1.62
CA VAL A 86 10.01 -3.62 1.57
C VAL A 86 9.37 -2.53 2.41
N HIS A 87 10.04 -2.17 3.49
CA HIS A 87 9.62 -1.13 4.40
C HIS A 87 10.01 0.25 3.88
N LEU A 88 9.08 1.20 3.87
CA LEU A 88 9.34 2.56 3.40
C LEU A 88 10.13 3.41 4.42
N GLN A 89 10.32 2.91 5.65
CA GLN A 89 10.81 3.70 6.80
C GLN A 89 12.03 3.06 7.48
N ASP A 90 12.71 2.11 6.84
CA ASP A 90 13.87 1.39 7.39
C ASP A 90 15.22 1.92 6.89
N GLY A 91 15.24 3.13 6.32
CA GLY A 91 16.45 3.72 5.76
C GLY A 91 16.95 3.09 4.45
N GLY A 92 16.19 2.15 3.87
CA GLY A 92 16.52 1.47 2.62
C GLY A 92 17.05 0.05 2.79
N GLU A 93 17.13 -0.49 4.00
CA GLU A 93 17.67 -1.83 4.26
C GLU A 93 16.92 -2.93 3.48
N SER A 94 15.60 -2.96 3.57
CA SER A 94 14.78 -3.93 2.82
C SER A 94 14.68 -3.60 1.33
N PHE A 95 14.91 -2.33 0.95
CA PHE A 95 15.00 -1.94 -0.46
C PHE A 95 16.28 -2.48 -1.10
N ASP A 96 17.40 -2.45 -0.38
CA ASP A 96 18.65 -3.07 -0.82
C ASP A 96 18.50 -4.58 -0.97
N ALA A 97 17.85 -5.26 -0.01
CA ALA A 97 17.53 -6.68 -0.12
C ALA A 97 16.63 -6.99 -1.34
N PHE A 98 15.72 -6.08 -1.71
CA PHE A 98 14.93 -6.19 -2.93
C PHE A 98 15.80 -6.07 -4.19
N LEU A 99 16.70 -5.08 -4.26
CA LEU A 99 17.59 -4.89 -5.40
C LEU A 99 18.48 -6.13 -5.62
N ASP A 100 19.00 -6.70 -4.55
CA ASP A 100 19.78 -7.93 -4.60
C ASP A 100 18.93 -9.12 -5.07
N ALA A 101 17.68 -9.24 -4.60
CA ALA A 101 16.79 -10.35 -4.94
C ALA A 101 16.36 -10.39 -6.42
N ILE A 102 16.49 -9.28 -7.15
CA ILE A 102 16.15 -9.18 -8.58
C ILE A 102 17.37 -9.03 -9.48
N ASP A 103 18.58 -9.17 -8.93
CA ASP A 103 19.84 -8.90 -9.64
C ASP A 103 19.81 -7.54 -10.36
N ALA A 104 19.42 -6.48 -9.64
CA ALA A 104 19.17 -5.17 -10.24
C ALA A 104 20.42 -4.59 -10.94
N GLU A 105 20.23 -4.03 -12.14
CA GLU A 105 21.29 -3.39 -12.92
C GLU A 105 21.02 -1.88 -13.10
N GLY A 106 22.08 -1.13 -13.47
CA GLY A 106 22.01 0.32 -13.74
C GLY A 106 22.60 1.18 -12.61
N ASP A 107 22.10 2.41 -12.46
CA ASP A 107 22.57 3.36 -11.44
C ASP A 107 21.90 3.10 -10.08
N LEU A 108 22.36 2.04 -9.41
CA LEU A 108 21.82 1.63 -8.12
C LEU A 108 22.11 2.65 -7.00
N GLN A 109 23.15 3.47 -7.15
CA GLN A 109 23.43 4.52 -6.17
C GLN A 109 22.33 5.59 -6.23
N LYS A 110 21.99 6.07 -7.43
CA LYS A 110 20.90 7.04 -7.62
C LYS A 110 19.54 6.47 -7.21
N ALA A 111 19.29 5.17 -7.42
CA ALA A 111 18.08 4.50 -6.94
C ALA A 111 17.97 4.58 -5.41
N ARG A 112 19.04 4.25 -4.68
CA ARG A 112 19.10 4.33 -3.21
C ARG A 112 18.94 5.76 -2.69
N GLU A 113 19.56 6.73 -3.36
CA GLU A 113 19.42 8.15 -3.02
C GLU A 113 17.97 8.64 -3.21
N THR A 114 17.31 8.19 -4.29
CA THR A 114 15.91 8.51 -4.57
C THR A 114 14.97 7.86 -3.55
N TRP A 115 15.22 6.61 -3.17
CA TRP A 115 14.41 5.89 -2.18
C TRP A 115 14.29 6.63 -0.84
N LYS A 116 15.34 7.35 -0.45
CA LYS A 116 15.38 8.13 0.80
C LYS A 116 14.52 9.41 0.74
N GLN A 117 14.01 9.78 -0.44
CA GLN A 117 13.14 10.95 -0.60
C GLN A 117 11.67 10.55 -0.39
N ILE A 118 11.01 11.17 0.60
CA ILE A 118 9.63 10.84 0.96
C ILE A 118 8.64 11.70 0.17
N HIS A 119 7.80 11.06 -0.65
CA HIS A 119 6.75 11.70 -1.46
C HIS A 119 5.33 11.36 -0.97
N ASN A 120 5.08 11.49 0.34
CA ASN A 120 3.76 11.21 0.90
C ASN A 120 2.75 12.31 0.54
N ALA A 121 1.53 11.91 0.18
CA ALA A 121 0.41 12.84 0.06
C ALA A 121 0.13 13.46 1.46
N ARG A 122 0.23 14.79 1.53
CA ARG A 122 -0.05 15.62 2.70
C ARG A 122 -1.04 16.72 2.33
#